data_AF-A0A8T0B722-F1
#
_entry.id   AF-A0A8T0B722-F1
#
_cell.length_a   1.000
_cell.length_b   1.000
_cell.length_c   1.000
_cell.angle_alpha   90.00
_cell.angle_beta   90.00
_cell.angle_gamma   90.00
#
_symmetry.space_group_name_H-M   'P 1'
#
loop_
_entity.id
_entity.type
_entity.pdbx_description
1 polymer ?
#
loop_
_entity_poly.entity_id
_entity_poly.type
_entity_poly.pdbx_seq_one_letter_code
_entity_poly.pdbx_strand_id
1 'polypeptide(L)'
;DDNLFYIRHKGSSNTKKCRVVCSAEEADSLFKEFHSSNIGAHFGQLKTRDAISQRYYWPGMSADIEKWVSQCTVCQKNKKDIKLKTDLKPIKVKTPFELVGMDLIGKLAKSDQENQYICVIIDYCTRWAQAYPLKSKSAAEVTQSILKFVYQFEVPKRILTDQGREFVNTINTEVCKMLGIKRSLCAPYHPQTNGLVERLNGTLQRALAKLVEDKPNTWDQYLDAVMFGLRTKKQLTTQFSPFYLMFGREAR
;
A
#
# COMPACT_ATOMS: atom_id res chain seq x y z
N ASP A 1 -24.79 9.76 46.91
CA ASP A 1 -24.06 9.35 45.69
C ASP A 1 -22.75 10.11 45.56
N ASP A 2 -21.67 9.57 46.16
CA ASP A 2 -20.32 10.17 46.19
C ASP A 2 -19.54 9.96 44.88
N ASN A 3 -20.22 9.96 43.74
CA ASN A 3 -19.58 9.77 42.45
C ASN A 3 -19.02 11.11 41.94
N LEU A 4 -17.69 11.25 41.97
CA LEU A 4 -16.98 12.34 41.32
C LEU A 4 -16.99 12.18 39.80
N PHE A 5 -17.12 13.28 39.07
CA PHE A 5 -17.15 13.27 37.60
C PHE A 5 -16.19 14.30 37.01
N TYR A 6 -15.45 13.87 35.98
CA TYR A 6 -14.63 14.72 35.14
C TYR A 6 -15.39 15.14 33.88
N ILE A 7 -15.42 16.44 33.59
CA ILE A 7 -16.07 17.00 32.40
C ILE A 7 -15.01 17.33 31.37
N ARG A 8 -15.04 16.62 30.24
CA ARG A 8 -14.15 16.91 29.11
C ARG A 8 -14.88 17.81 28.11
N HIS A 9 -14.36 19.02 27.93
CA HIS A 9 -14.83 19.94 26.89
C HIS A 9 -14.14 19.60 25.55
N LYS A 10 -14.93 19.23 24.54
CA LYS A 10 -14.47 19.11 23.14
C LYS A 10 -15.29 20.09 22.27
N GLY A 11 -14.74 21.27 22.02
CA GLY A 11 -15.40 22.29 21.18
C GLY A 11 -16.69 22.85 21.78
N SER A 12 -17.37 23.72 21.03
CA SER A 12 -18.42 24.64 21.50
C SER A 12 -19.76 24.01 21.91
N SER A 13 -19.97 22.68 21.82
CA SER A 13 -21.27 22.10 22.20
C SER A 13 -21.28 20.66 22.72
N ASN A 14 -20.14 19.97 22.88
CA ASN A 14 -20.13 18.56 23.28
C ASN A 14 -19.32 18.31 24.56
N THR A 15 -20.01 18.30 25.70
CA THR A 15 -19.46 17.95 27.02
C THR A 15 -19.60 16.47 27.29
N LYS A 16 -18.47 15.79 27.50
CA LYS A 16 -18.46 14.37 27.89
C LYS A 16 -18.18 14.23 29.38
N LYS A 17 -19.13 13.63 30.11
CA LYS A 17 -19.02 13.37 31.55
C LYS A 17 -18.44 11.96 31.76
N CYS A 18 -17.33 11.86 32.49
CA CYS A 18 -16.66 10.62 32.82
C CYS A 18 -16.63 10.45 34.35
N ARG A 19 -16.92 9.26 34.88
CA ARG A 19 -16.78 8.97 36.32
C ARG A 19 -15.31 8.96 36.69
N VAL A 20 -14.96 9.64 37.78
CA VAL A 20 -13.61 9.63 38.32
C VAL A 20 -13.39 8.31 39.06
N VAL A 21 -12.31 7.62 38.71
CA VAL A 21 -11.86 6.41 39.40
C VAL A 21 -10.89 6.84 40.49
N CYS A 22 -11.17 6.44 41.73
CA CYS A 22 -10.47 6.97 42.91
C CYS A 22 -9.52 5.98 43.56
N SER A 23 -9.50 4.70 43.13
CA SER A 23 -8.62 3.68 43.69
C SER A 23 -7.98 2.80 42.63
N ALA A 24 -6.86 2.17 42.99
CA ALA A 24 -6.14 1.25 42.11
C ALA A 24 -6.94 -0.05 41.87
N GLU A 25 -7.72 -0.50 42.86
CA GLU A 25 -8.55 -1.70 42.77
C GLU A 25 -9.69 -1.52 41.77
N GLU A 26 -10.31 -0.33 41.74
CA GLU A 26 -11.31 0.01 40.73
C GLU A 26 -10.68 0.06 39.33
N ALA A 27 -9.49 0.66 39.19
CA ALA A 27 -8.78 0.70 37.92
C ALA A 27 -8.43 -0.71 37.40
N ASP A 28 -7.94 -1.60 38.27
CA ASP A 28 -7.63 -2.99 37.92
C ASP A 28 -8.87 -3.78 37.47
N SER A 29 -10.01 -3.54 38.14
CA SER A 29 -11.29 -4.13 37.75
C SER A 29 -11.72 -3.69 36.34
N LEU A 30 -11.54 -2.41 36.02
CA LEU A 30 -11.80 -1.87 34.68
C LEU A 30 -10.84 -2.45 33.63
N PHE A 31 -9.57 -2.69 33.97
CA PHE A 31 -8.64 -3.33 33.04
C PHE A 31 -9.09 -4.76 32.72
N LYS A 32 -9.47 -5.53 33.75
CA LYS A 32 -10.01 -6.88 33.56
C LYS A 32 -11.27 -6.88 32.70
N GLU A 33 -12.19 -5.95 32.92
CA GLU A 33 -13.43 -5.83 32.16
C GLU A 33 -13.18 -5.41 30.70
N PHE A 34 -12.40 -4.36 30.46
CA PHE A 34 -12.24 -3.76 29.13
C PHE A 34 -11.09 -4.34 28.30
N HIS A 35 -10.30 -5.26 28.88
CA HIS A 35 -9.25 -5.97 28.16
C HIS A 35 -9.38 -7.50 28.27
N SER A 36 -9.43 -8.06 29.47
CA SER A 36 -9.37 -9.53 29.66
C SER A 36 -10.71 -10.25 29.59
N SER A 37 -11.85 -9.54 29.63
CA SER A 37 -13.17 -10.16 29.49
C SER A 37 -13.48 -10.55 28.04
N ASN A 38 -14.56 -11.30 27.85
CA ASN A 38 -15.08 -11.61 26.51
C ASN A 38 -15.37 -10.35 25.67
N ILE A 39 -15.75 -9.24 26.31
CA ILE A 39 -16.04 -7.97 25.64
C ILE A 39 -14.74 -7.21 25.33
N GLY A 40 -13.76 -7.29 26.24
CA GLY A 40 -12.44 -6.69 26.05
C GLY A 40 -11.56 -7.39 25.02
N ALA A 41 -11.77 -8.70 24.83
CA ALA A 41 -11.20 -9.56 23.79
C ALA A 41 -9.68 -9.38 23.57
N HIS A 42 -8.94 -9.05 24.64
CA HIS A 42 -7.51 -8.75 24.60
C HIS A 42 -7.11 -7.70 23.56
N PHE A 43 -7.99 -6.72 23.30
CA PHE A 43 -7.68 -5.65 22.36
C PHE A 43 -6.46 -4.84 22.81
N GLY A 44 -5.72 -4.30 21.83
CA GLY A 44 -4.50 -3.54 22.09
C GLY A 44 -4.74 -2.25 22.87
N GLN A 45 -3.66 -1.71 23.45
CA GLN A 45 -3.62 -0.56 24.35
C GLN A 45 -4.55 0.61 23.92
N LEU A 46 -4.49 1.00 22.64
CA LEU A 46 -5.30 2.10 22.10
C LEU A 46 -6.81 1.82 22.21
N LYS A 47 -7.25 0.61 21.84
CA LYS A 47 -8.67 0.25 21.87
C LYS A 47 -9.19 0.13 23.30
N THR A 48 -8.41 -0.47 24.20
CA THR A 48 -8.75 -0.56 25.63
C THR A 48 -8.85 0.84 26.25
N ARG A 49 -7.88 1.71 25.98
CA ARG A 49 -7.91 3.11 26.44
C ARG A 49 -9.11 3.87 25.89
N ASP A 50 -9.38 3.73 24.59
CA ASP A 50 -10.49 4.43 23.95
C ASP A 50 -11.84 3.96 24.51
N ALA A 51 -11.99 2.69 24.91
CA ALA A 51 -13.18 2.16 25.55
C ALA A 51 -13.35 2.67 27.00
N ILE A 52 -12.30 2.60 27.82
CA ILE A 52 -12.33 3.04 29.23
C ILE A 52 -12.57 4.56 29.30
N SER A 53 -11.85 5.34 28.49
CA SER A 53 -11.96 6.81 28.46
C SER A 53 -13.30 7.33 27.94
N GLN A 54 -14.21 6.45 27.51
CA GLN A 54 -15.58 6.88 27.22
C GLN A 54 -16.40 7.14 28.47
N ARG A 55 -16.09 6.45 29.57
CA ARG A 55 -16.94 6.43 30.78
C ARG A 55 -16.16 6.77 32.04
N TYR A 56 -14.84 6.61 32.02
CA TYR A 56 -14.00 6.74 33.21
C TYR A 56 -12.83 7.69 32.98
N TYR A 57 -12.33 8.27 34.07
CA TYR A 57 -11.16 9.13 34.08
C TYR A 57 -10.40 9.02 35.39
N TRP A 58 -9.08 9.06 35.31
CA TRP A 58 -8.19 9.37 36.45
C TRP A 58 -6.88 9.95 35.92
N PRO A 59 -6.14 10.73 36.72
CA PRO A 59 -4.82 11.22 36.33
C PRO A 59 -3.88 10.06 36.02
N GLY A 60 -3.21 10.10 34.87
CA GLY A 60 -2.28 9.03 34.46
C GLY A 60 -2.91 7.82 33.77
N MET A 61 -4.25 7.78 33.58
CA MET A 61 -4.94 6.59 33.06
C MET A 61 -4.36 5.96 31.79
N SER A 62 -3.81 6.77 30.88
CA SER A 62 -3.23 6.23 29.65
C SER A 62 -1.98 5.40 29.94
N ALA A 63 -1.11 5.89 30.82
CA ALA A 63 0.12 5.18 31.20
C ALA A 63 -0.20 3.91 31.99
N ASP A 64 -1.19 3.95 32.89
CA ASP A 64 -1.60 2.79 33.67
C ASP A 64 -2.20 1.69 32.78
N ILE A 65 -3.09 2.06 31.84
CA ILE A 65 -3.68 1.13 30.87
C ILE A 65 -2.59 0.51 29.99
N GLU A 66 -1.67 1.34 29.47
CA GLU A 66 -0.57 0.87 28.63
C GLU A 66 0.33 -0.12 29.38
N LYS A 67 0.69 0.22 30.63
CA LYS A 67 1.49 -0.63 31.52
C LYS A 67 0.78 -1.94 31.80
N TRP A 68 -0.48 -1.91 32.21
CA TRP A 68 -1.23 -3.12 32.56
C TRP A 68 -1.43 -4.05 31.36
N VAL A 69 -1.83 -3.50 30.20
CA VAL A 69 -1.98 -4.30 28.96
C VAL A 69 -0.63 -4.87 28.50
N SER A 70 0.47 -4.13 28.67
CA SER A 70 1.81 -4.63 28.35
C SER A 70 2.25 -5.80 29.24
N GLN A 71 1.67 -5.94 30.43
CA GLN A 71 1.93 -7.02 31.37
C GLN A 71 0.94 -8.20 31.23
N CYS A 72 -0.08 -8.09 30.37
CA CYS A 72 -1.04 -9.16 30.15
C CYS A 72 -0.36 -10.42 29.59
N THR A 73 -0.35 -11.49 30.38
CA THR A 73 0.33 -12.75 30.04
C THR A 73 -0.23 -13.43 28.79
N VAL A 74 -1.55 -13.33 28.56
CA VAL A 74 -2.22 -13.85 27.36
C VAL A 74 -1.74 -13.12 26.11
N CYS A 75 -1.64 -11.78 26.17
CA CYS A 75 -1.13 -10.98 25.07
C CYS A 75 0.37 -11.22 24.84
N GLN A 76 1.18 -11.32 25.90
CA GLN A 76 2.62 -11.55 25.76
C GLN A 76 2.92 -12.93 25.16
N LYS A 77 2.20 -13.99 25.57
CA LYS A 77 2.34 -15.34 24.99
C LYS A 77 1.98 -15.39 23.50
N ASN A 78 1.01 -14.57 23.07
CA ASN A 78 0.52 -14.53 21.69
C ASN A 78 1.14 -13.38 20.87
N LYS A 79 2.09 -12.63 21.44
CA LYS A 79 2.73 -11.51 20.77
C LYS A 79 3.61 -12.07 19.66
N LYS A 80 3.16 -11.91 18.42
CA LYS A 80 4.03 -12.13 17.27
C LYS A 80 5.14 -11.07 17.31
N ASP A 81 6.38 -11.50 17.16
CA ASP A 81 7.50 -10.58 16.90
C ASP A 81 7.20 -9.83 15.61
N ILE A 82 6.62 -8.63 15.75
CA ILE A 82 6.62 -7.65 14.68
C ILE A 82 8.06 -7.18 14.60
N LYS A 83 8.86 -7.83 13.75
CA LYS A 83 10.16 -7.29 13.34
C LYS A 83 9.92 -5.82 12.99
N LEU A 84 10.56 -4.92 13.75
CA LEU A 84 10.63 -3.50 13.43
C LEU A 84 10.97 -3.42 11.94
N LYS A 85 10.04 -2.88 11.14
CA LYS A 85 10.31 -2.58 9.74
C LYS A 85 11.51 -1.64 9.76
N THR A 86 12.63 -2.11 9.23
CA THR A 86 13.83 -1.30 8.97
C THR A 86 13.42 0.03 8.37
N ASP A 87 14.09 1.11 8.76
CA ASP A 87 13.89 2.45 8.20
C ASP A 87 13.81 2.37 6.69
N LEU A 88 12.61 2.60 6.17
CA LEU A 88 12.31 2.55 4.75
C LEU A 88 13.07 3.70 4.11
N LYS A 89 14.20 3.42 3.47
CA LYS A 89 14.89 4.43 2.64
C LYS A 89 14.15 4.51 1.31
N PRO A 90 13.35 5.56 1.04
CA PRO A 90 12.71 5.70 -0.26
C PRO A 90 13.78 5.79 -1.35
N ILE A 91 13.56 5.11 -2.48
CA ILE A 91 14.44 5.25 -3.63
C ILE A 91 14.37 6.71 -4.08
N LYS A 92 15.49 7.42 -3.97
CA LYS A 92 15.60 8.80 -4.43
C LYS A 92 15.72 8.80 -5.95
N VAL A 93 14.78 9.44 -6.59
CA VAL A 93 14.74 9.73 -8.03
C VAL A 93 14.48 11.22 -8.19
N LYS A 94 15.13 11.87 -9.14
CA LYS A 94 15.11 13.32 -9.32
C LYS A 94 14.42 13.76 -10.60
N THR A 95 14.50 12.96 -11.66
CA THR A 95 13.91 13.29 -12.96
C THR A 95 12.97 12.18 -13.44
N PRO A 96 11.95 12.52 -14.26
CA PRO A 96 11.20 11.52 -15.01
C PRO A 96 12.14 10.55 -15.74
N PHE A 97 11.74 9.28 -15.80
CA PHE A 97 12.45 8.20 -16.50
C PHE A 97 13.88 7.91 -16.00
N GLU A 98 14.29 8.48 -14.86
CA GLU A 98 15.54 8.08 -14.20
C GLU A 98 15.49 6.62 -13.73
N LEU A 99 14.33 6.19 -13.25
CA LEU A 99 14.07 4.84 -12.81
C LEU A 99 12.61 4.49 -13.10
N VAL A 100 12.41 3.45 -13.89
CA VAL A 100 11.10 2.84 -14.06
C VAL A 100 11.10 1.46 -13.41
N GLY A 101 10.00 1.08 -12.76
CA GLY A 101 9.75 -0.28 -12.33
C GLY A 101 8.92 -1.00 -13.37
N MET A 102 9.20 -2.28 -13.58
CA MET A 102 8.46 -3.14 -14.49
C MET A 102 8.08 -4.44 -13.77
N ASP A 103 6.83 -4.85 -13.93
CA ASP A 103 6.28 -6.06 -13.31
C ASP A 103 5.18 -6.69 -14.20
N LEU A 104 4.93 -7.99 -14.03
CA LEU A 104 3.88 -8.72 -14.72
C LEU A 104 2.71 -9.03 -13.78
N ILE A 105 1.50 -8.72 -14.23
CA ILE A 105 0.26 -9.17 -13.60
C ILE A 105 -0.23 -10.41 -14.35
N GLY A 106 -0.52 -11.49 -13.62
CA GLY A 106 -1.20 -12.65 -14.17
C GLY A 106 -1.09 -13.89 -13.28
N LYS A 107 -1.68 -15.02 -13.68
CA LYS A 107 -2.46 -15.23 -14.92
C LYS A 107 -3.91 -14.75 -14.75
N LEU A 108 -4.39 -13.90 -15.65
CA LEU A 108 -5.79 -13.43 -15.71
C LEU A 108 -6.65 -14.38 -16.58
N ALA A 109 -7.96 -14.17 -16.56
CA ALA A 109 -8.87 -14.81 -17.53
C ALA A 109 -8.40 -14.50 -18.96
N LYS A 110 -8.43 -15.50 -19.86
CA LYS A 110 -8.06 -15.27 -21.26
C LYS A 110 -9.06 -14.29 -21.87
N SER A 111 -8.57 -13.17 -22.39
CA SER A 111 -9.44 -12.19 -23.03
C SER A 111 -9.89 -12.63 -24.42
N ASP A 112 -10.86 -11.92 -24.99
CA ASP A 112 -11.29 -12.10 -26.39
C ASP A 112 -10.15 -11.87 -27.40
N GLN A 113 -9.13 -11.07 -27.04
CA GLN A 113 -7.91 -10.86 -27.84
C GLN A 113 -6.76 -11.82 -27.47
N GLU A 114 -7.07 -12.85 -26.66
CA GLU A 114 -6.14 -13.87 -26.17
C GLU A 114 -5.11 -13.40 -25.14
N ASN A 115 -5.28 -12.21 -24.57
CA ASN A 115 -4.38 -11.70 -23.54
C ASN A 115 -4.64 -12.43 -22.21
N GLN A 116 -3.57 -12.72 -21.46
CA GLN A 116 -3.64 -13.38 -20.15
C GLN A 116 -2.76 -12.72 -19.08
N TYR A 117 -1.91 -11.78 -19.49
CA TYR A 117 -0.98 -11.07 -18.61
C TYR A 117 -1.01 -9.58 -18.92
N ILE A 118 -0.51 -8.78 -17.99
CA ILE A 118 -0.31 -7.34 -18.19
C ILE A 118 1.13 -7.00 -17.78
N CYS A 119 1.91 -6.42 -18.69
CA CYS A 119 3.18 -5.80 -18.35
C CYS A 119 2.93 -4.36 -17.91
N VAL A 120 3.26 -4.06 -16.66
CA VAL A 120 3.11 -2.73 -16.08
C VAL A 120 4.48 -2.09 -15.94
N ILE A 121 4.64 -0.90 -16.51
CA ILE A 121 5.83 -0.06 -16.38
C ILE A 121 5.44 1.24 -15.69
N ILE A 122 6.08 1.57 -14.57
CA ILE A 122 5.81 2.77 -13.77
C ILE A 122 7.07 3.61 -13.55
N ASP A 123 7.00 4.90 -13.87
CA ASP A 123 8.04 5.87 -13.54
C ASP A 123 8.03 6.21 -12.05
N TYR A 124 9.19 6.13 -11.40
CA TYR A 124 9.31 6.36 -9.96
C TYR A 124 9.27 7.85 -9.61
N CYS A 125 9.51 8.76 -10.55
CA CYS A 125 9.47 10.19 -10.26
C CYS A 125 8.02 10.70 -10.27
N THR A 126 7.35 10.53 -11.41
CA THR A 126 6.01 11.05 -11.69
C THR A 126 4.88 10.12 -11.25
N ARG A 127 5.18 8.85 -10.98
CA ARG A 127 4.18 7.76 -10.81
C ARG A 127 3.38 7.48 -12.07
N TRP A 128 3.81 7.99 -13.21
CA TRP A 128 3.20 7.70 -14.50
C TRP A 128 3.36 6.23 -14.82
N ALA A 129 2.24 5.54 -15.04
CA ALA A 129 2.24 4.12 -15.31
C ALA A 129 1.59 3.82 -16.65
N GLN A 130 2.15 2.84 -17.34
CA GLN A 130 1.64 2.28 -18.58
C GLN A 130 1.44 0.78 -18.40
N ALA A 131 0.35 0.26 -18.95
CA ALA A 131 0.03 -1.15 -18.92
C ALA A 131 -0.08 -1.68 -20.36
N TYR A 132 0.48 -2.86 -20.61
CA TYR A 132 0.47 -3.53 -21.90
C TYR A 132 -0.10 -4.94 -21.75
N PRO A 133 -1.21 -5.27 -22.41
CA PRO A 133 -1.75 -6.62 -22.36
C PRO A 133 -0.85 -7.57 -23.17
N LEU A 134 -0.62 -8.77 -22.65
CA LEU A 134 0.24 -9.79 -23.25
C LEU A 134 -0.49 -11.13 -23.33
N LYS A 135 -0.22 -11.92 -24.38
CA LYS A 135 -0.75 -13.29 -24.50
C LYS A 135 -0.01 -14.28 -23.61
N SER A 136 1.28 -14.03 -23.38
CA SER A 136 2.17 -14.87 -22.58
C SER A 136 3.16 -14.03 -21.77
N LYS A 137 4.01 -14.70 -20.99
CA LYS A 137 5.16 -14.10 -20.31
C LYS A 137 6.47 -14.33 -21.08
N SER A 138 6.39 -14.52 -22.39
CA SER A 138 7.56 -14.78 -23.23
C SER A 138 8.52 -13.60 -23.20
N ALA A 139 9.81 -13.89 -23.35
CA ALA A 139 10.86 -12.88 -23.47
C ALA A 139 10.53 -11.82 -24.53
N ALA A 140 10.07 -12.28 -25.70
CA ALA A 140 9.76 -11.43 -26.85
C ALA A 140 8.62 -10.43 -26.57
N GLU A 141 7.53 -10.86 -25.93
CA GLU A 141 6.42 -9.97 -25.60
C GLU A 141 6.79 -8.95 -24.52
N VAL A 142 7.59 -9.36 -23.53
CA VAL A 142 8.14 -8.44 -22.53
C VAL A 142 9.08 -7.42 -23.19
N THR A 143 9.97 -7.86 -24.08
CA THR A 143 10.84 -6.96 -24.88
C THR A 143 10.02 -5.97 -25.70
N GLN A 144 8.96 -6.43 -26.36
CA GLN A 144 8.09 -5.58 -27.17
C GLN A 144 7.41 -4.50 -26.31
N SER A 145 7.03 -4.82 -25.07
CA SER A 145 6.49 -3.84 -24.12
C SER A 145 7.51 -2.76 -23.75
N ILE A 146 8.78 -3.15 -23.53
CA ILE A 146 9.88 -2.20 -23.27
C ILE A 146 10.06 -1.27 -24.46
N LEU A 147 10.14 -1.81 -25.68
CA LEU A 147 10.32 -1.01 -26.90
C LEU A 147 9.14 -0.07 -27.13
N LYS A 148 7.91 -0.56 -26.95
CA LYS A 148 6.71 0.27 -27.08
C LYS A 148 6.71 1.43 -26.09
N PHE A 149 7.14 1.19 -24.84
CA PHE A 149 7.30 2.25 -23.85
C PHE A 149 8.34 3.29 -24.29
N VAL A 150 9.50 2.84 -24.76
CA VAL A 150 10.56 3.74 -25.24
C VAL A 150 10.08 4.60 -26.41
N TYR A 151 9.34 4.02 -27.36
CA TYR A 151 8.82 4.76 -28.52
C TYR A 151 7.69 5.74 -28.17
N GLN A 152 6.92 5.47 -27.12
CA GLN A 152 5.85 6.36 -26.67
C GLN A 152 6.36 7.50 -25.78
N PHE A 153 7.46 7.26 -25.07
CA PHE A 153 8.02 8.19 -24.10
C PHE A 153 9.49 8.44 -24.46
N GLU A 154 10.41 7.97 -23.62
CA GLU A 154 11.84 8.04 -23.87
C GLU A 154 12.56 6.84 -23.24
N VAL A 155 13.86 6.74 -23.48
CA VAL A 155 14.71 5.68 -22.92
C VAL A 155 14.95 5.95 -21.43
N PRO A 156 14.51 5.05 -20.51
CA PRO A 156 14.79 5.24 -19.10
C PRO A 156 16.27 4.96 -18.79
N LYS A 157 16.86 5.68 -17.83
CA LYS A 157 18.24 5.42 -17.40
C LYS A 157 18.38 4.03 -16.77
N ARG A 158 17.34 3.62 -16.01
CA ARG A 158 17.32 2.36 -15.28
C ARG A 158 15.94 1.71 -15.32
N ILE A 159 15.93 0.40 -15.55
CA ILE A 159 14.74 -0.44 -15.36
C ILE A 159 14.97 -1.32 -14.13
N LEU A 160 14.02 -1.27 -13.20
CA LEU A 160 13.94 -2.14 -12.05
C LEU A 160 12.91 -3.24 -12.31
N THR A 161 13.33 -4.50 -12.26
CA THR A 161 12.42 -5.66 -12.29
C THR A 161 12.59 -6.51 -11.04
N ASP A 162 11.64 -7.38 -10.78
CA ASP A 162 11.88 -8.52 -9.89
C ASP A 162 12.83 -9.54 -10.56
N GLN A 163 13.10 -10.65 -9.86
CA GLN A 163 13.97 -11.73 -10.34
C GLN A 163 13.23 -12.78 -11.19
N GLY A 164 12.06 -12.45 -11.73
CA GLY A 164 11.33 -13.33 -12.65
C GLY A 164 12.19 -13.73 -13.85
N ARG A 165 12.15 -15.01 -14.23
CA ARG A 165 12.89 -15.54 -15.39
C ARG A 165 12.43 -14.89 -16.71
N GLU A 166 11.18 -14.45 -16.76
CA GLU A 166 10.60 -13.62 -17.82
C GLU A 166 11.38 -12.32 -18.05
N PHE A 167 11.97 -11.75 -16.99
CA PHE A 167 12.75 -10.53 -17.08
C PHE A 167 14.23 -10.84 -17.28
N VAL A 168 14.76 -11.90 -16.66
CA VAL A 168 16.16 -12.34 -16.76
C VAL A 168 16.34 -13.27 -17.96
N ASN A 169 16.30 -12.70 -19.17
CA ASN A 169 16.63 -13.42 -20.40
C ASN A 169 17.64 -12.63 -21.26
N THR A 170 18.29 -13.33 -22.18
CA THR A 170 19.33 -12.76 -23.07
C THR A 170 18.77 -11.65 -23.96
N ILE A 171 17.57 -11.84 -24.51
CA ILE A 171 16.93 -10.87 -25.42
C ILE A 171 16.71 -9.52 -24.72
N ASN A 172 16.04 -9.52 -23.56
CA ASN A 172 15.80 -8.32 -22.76
C ASN A 172 17.12 -7.67 -22.29
N THR A 173 18.15 -8.48 -22.06
CA THR A 173 19.47 -7.99 -21.64
C THR A 173 20.16 -7.25 -22.78
N GLU A 174 20.20 -7.84 -23.97
CA GLU A 174 20.82 -7.23 -25.15
C GLU A 174 20.06 -5.98 -25.60
N VAL A 175 18.71 -5.99 -25.60
CA VAL A 175 17.92 -4.81 -25.93
C VAL A 175 18.16 -3.67 -24.94
N CYS A 176 18.18 -3.95 -23.63
CA CYS A 176 18.53 -2.93 -22.64
C CYS A 176 19.94 -2.39 -22.86
N LYS A 177 20.91 -3.25 -23.17
CA LYS A 177 22.30 -2.85 -23.45
C LYS A 177 22.40 -1.96 -24.69
N MET A 178 21.73 -2.32 -25.78
CA MET A 178 21.67 -1.53 -27.01
C MET A 178 21.07 -0.14 -26.79
N LEU A 179 20.03 -0.06 -25.95
CA LEU A 179 19.39 1.20 -25.60
C LEU A 179 20.14 1.98 -24.50
N GLY A 180 21.23 1.45 -23.94
CA GLY A 180 21.95 2.09 -22.83
C GLY A 180 21.20 2.07 -21.49
N ILE A 181 20.21 1.21 -21.33
CA ILE A 181 19.38 1.07 -20.12
C ILE A 181 20.11 0.20 -19.10
N LYS A 182 20.36 0.74 -17.91
CA LYS A 182 20.95 -0.04 -16.81
C LYS A 182 19.87 -0.87 -16.09
N ARG A 183 19.98 -2.19 -16.20
CA ARG A 183 19.10 -3.13 -15.49
C ARG A 183 19.43 -3.17 -14.00
N SER A 184 18.41 -3.09 -13.16
CA SER A 184 18.48 -3.27 -11.71
C SER A 184 17.54 -4.41 -11.33
N LEU A 185 18.01 -5.39 -10.57
CA LEU A 185 17.15 -6.45 -10.03
C LEU A 185 16.81 -6.11 -8.58
N CYS A 186 15.55 -6.24 -8.19
CA CYS A 186 15.18 -6.24 -6.79
C CYS A 186 15.92 -7.38 -6.08
N ALA A 187 16.59 -7.09 -4.96
CA ALA A 187 17.09 -8.15 -4.10
C ALA A 187 15.88 -8.94 -3.52
N PRO A 188 15.98 -10.27 -3.33
CA PRO A 188 14.87 -11.11 -2.87
C PRO A 188 14.28 -10.68 -1.51
N TYR A 189 15.04 -9.89 -0.75
CA TYR A 189 14.71 -9.42 0.59
C TYR A 189 14.50 -7.90 0.68
N HIS A 190 14.38 -7.19 -0.45
CA HIS A 190 14.02 -5.76 -0.49
C HIS A 190 12.68 -5.52 -1.22
N PRO A 191 11.54 -6.02 -0.67
CA PRO A 191 10.18 -5.76 -1.20
C PRO A 191 9.85 -4.26 -1.27
N GLN A 192 10.59 -3.45 -0.52
CA GLN A 192 10.53 -1.99 -0.51
C GLN A 192 10.88 -1.38 -1.87
N THR A 193 11.73 -2.06 -2.65
CA THR A 193 12.22 -1.55 -3.94
C THR A 193 11.14 -1.64 -5.01
N ASN A 194 10.31 -2.70 -4.99
CA ASN A 194 9.21 -2.91 -5.95
C ASN A 194 7.83 -2.52 -5.41
N GLY A 195 7.71 -2.16 -4.13
CA GLY A 195 6.41 -1.89 -3.50
C GLY A 195 5.59 -0.75 -4.13
N LEU A 196 6.16 0.06 -5.04
CA LEU A 196 5.39 0.99 -5.85
C LEU A 196 4.55 0.26 -6.92
N VAL A 197 5.19 -0.59 -7.72
CA VAL A 197 4.51 -1.32 -8.80
C VAL A 197 3.54 -2.33 -8.21
N GLU A 198 3.89 -3.01 -7.10
CA GLU A 198 2.99 -3.96 -6.42
C GLU A 198 1.68 -3.30 -5.96
N ARG A 199 1.77 -2.08 -5.38
CA ARG A 199 0.57 -1.33 -4.96
C ARG A 199 -0.28 -0.89 -6.13
N LEU A 200 0.35 -0.46 -7.22
CA LEU A 200 -0.35 -0.12 -8.45
C LEU A 200 -1.05 -1.36 -9.02
N ASN A 201 -0.34 -2.49 -9.10
CA ASN A 201 -0.84 -3.75 -9.63
C ASN A 201 -2.07 -4.22 -8.87
N GLY A 202 -2.01 -4.21 -7.53
CA GLY A 202 -3.18 -4.54 -6.70
C GLY A 202 -4.36 -3.58 -6.91
N THR A 203 -4.10 -2.30 -7.18
CA THR A 203 -5.16 -1.32 -7.47
C THR A 203 -5.77 -1.54 -8.85
N LEU A 204 -4.94 -1.80 -9.86
CA LEU A 204 -5.35 -2.12 -11.22
C LEU A 204 -6.19 -3.41 -11.26
N GLN A 205 -5.72 -4.48 -10.63
CA GLN A 205 -6.46 -5.75 -10.54
C GLN A 205 -7.85 -5.57 -9.89
N ARG A 206 -7.93 -4.85 -8.77
CA ARG A 206 -9.22 -4.57 -8.10
C ARG A 206 -10.15 -3.72 -8.96
N ALA A 207 -9.62 -2.76 -9.71
CA ALA A 207 -10.42 -1.92 -10.59
C ALA A 207 -10.97 -2.74 -11.77
N LEU A 208 -10.12 -3.52 -12.42
CA LEU A 208 -10.52 -4.41 -13.51
C LEU A 208 -11.55 -5.43 -13.04
N ALA A 209 -11.29 -6.14 -11.93
CA ALA A 209 -12.21 -7.16 -11.40
C ALA A 209 -13.63 -6.66 -11.18
N LYS A 210 -13.81 -5.39 -10.79
CA LYS A 210 -15.13 -4.76 -10.63
C LYS A 210 -15.80 -4.42 -11.96
N LEU A 211 -15.03 -4.06 -12.99
CA LEU A 211 -15.56 -3.68 -14.30
C LEU A 211 -15.94 -4.89 -15.15
N VAL A 212 -15.33 -6.05 -14.87
CA VAL A 212 -15.52 -7.28 -15.67
C VAL A 212 -16.15 -8.42 -14.88
N GLU A 213 -16.86 -8.10 -13.79
CA GLU A 213 -17.52 -9.09 -12.92
C GLU A 213 -18.40 -10.04 -13.74
N ASP A 214 -19.23 -9.49 -14.63
CA ASP A 214 -20.14 -10.28 -15.49
C ASP A 214 -19.43 -10.94 -16.67
N LYS A 215 -18.35 -10.33 -17.19
CA LYS A 215 -17.66 -10.77 -18.41
C LYS A 215 -16.13 -10.69 -18.29
N PRO A 216 -15.49 -11.61 -17.54
CA PRO A 216 -14.06 -11.53 -17.23
C PRO A 216 -13.13 -11.47 -18.44
N ASN A 217 -13.50 -12.04 -19.58
CA ASN A 217 -12.72 -12.04 -20.84
C ASN A 217 -12.66 -10.68 -21.56
N THR A 218 -13.24 -9.61 -21.01
CA THR A 218 -13.19 -8.26 -21.61
C THR A 218 -12.26 -7.30 -20.88
N TRP A 219 -11.46 -7.77 -19.92
CA TRP A 219 -10.63 -6.92 -19.07
C TRP A 219 -9.65 -6.03 -19.84
N ASP A 220 -9.13 -6.50 -20.97
CA ASP A 220 -8.16 -5.76 -21.78
C ASP A 220 -8.76 -4.55 -22.50
N GLN A 221 -10.07 -4.57 -22.76
CA GLN A 221 -10.81 -3.44 -23.36
C GLN A 221 -10.94 -2.25 -22.39
N TYR A 222 -10.95 -2.51 -21.09
CA TYR A 222 -11.06 -1.48 -20.04
C TYR A 222 -9.69 -0.95 -19.59
N LEU A 223 -8.59 -1.59 -20.02
CA LEU A 223 -7.26 -1.32 -19.48
C LEU A 223 -6.85 0.14 -19.66
N ASP A 224 -7.01 0.70 -20.86
CA ASP A 224 -6.63 2.09 -21.14
C ASP A 224 -7.46 3.10 -20.32
N ALA A 225 -8.77 2.85 -20.19
CA ALA A 225 -9.68 3.69 -19.40
C ALA A 225 -9.32 3.67 -17.91
N VAL A 226 -9.03 2.49 -17.34
CA VAL A 226 -8.59 2.35 -15.96
C VAL A 226 -7.24 3.05 -15.75
N MET A 227 -6.29 2.86 -16.66
CA MET A 227 -4.98 3.51 -16.59
C MET A 227 -5.09 5.02 -16.71
N PHE A 228 -5.98 5.55 -17.55
CA PHE A 228 -6.27 6.99 -17.58
C PHE A 228 -6.77 7.48 -16.21
N GLY A 229 -7.76 6.81 -15.62
CA GLY A 229 -8.28 7.15 -14.29
C GLY A 229 -7.23 7.06 -13.17
N LEU A 230 -6.28 6.13 -13.25
CA LEU A 230 -5.18 6.04 -12.29
C LEU A 230 -4.16 7.18 -12.46
N ARG A 231 -3.95 7.66 -13.69
CA ARG A 231 -3.02 8.75 -14.00
C ARG A 231 -3.57 10.13 -13.67
N THR A 232 -4.89 10.32 -13.65
CA THR A 232 -5.52 11.61 -13.33
C THR A 232 -5.86 11.78 -11.85
N LYS A 233 -5.79 10.71 -11.05
CA LYS A 233 -6.05 10.78 -9.60
C LYS A 233 -4.81 11.17 -8.81
N LYS A 234 -5.00 12.10 -7.86
CA LYS A 234 -3.97 12.56 -6.92
C LYS A 234 -3.41 11.39 -6.10
N GLN A 235 -2.08 11.25 -6.09
CA GLN A 235 -1.38 10.26 -5.28
C GLN A 235 -1.10 10.81 -3.88
N LEU A 236 -1.27 9.98 -2.84
CA LEU A 236 -0.97 10.39 -1.46
C LEU A 236 0.52 10.70 -1.23
N THR A 237 1.41 10.00 -1.94
CA THR A 237 2.86 10.13 -1.75
C THR A 237 3.44 11.39 -2.40
N THR A 238 2.90 11.82 -3.54
CA THR A 238 3.39 13.00 -4.26
C THR A 238 2.51 14.22 -4.07
N GLN A 239 1.26 14.04 -3.59
CA GLN A 239 0.24 15.08 -3.50
C GLN A 239 -0.25 15.66 -4.83
N PHE A 240 0.18 15.09 -5.96
CA PHE A 240 -0.22 15.47 -7.33
C PHE A 240 -0.71 14.26 -8.11
N SER A 241 -1.44 14.49 -9.21
CA SER A 241 -1.76 13.43 -10.17
C SER A 241 -0.50 13.06 -10.98
N PRO A 242 -0.34 11.78 -11.38
CA PRO A 242 0.72 11.40 -12.30
C PRO A 242 0.70 12.19 -13.61
N PHE A 243 -0.49 12.55 -14.09
CA PHE A 243 -0.69 13.34 -15.29
C PHE A 243 -0.11 14.76 -15.13
N TYR A 244 -0.40 15.44 -14.02
CA TYR A 244 0.20 16.74 -13.72
C TYR A 244 1.71 16.66 -13.63
N LEU A 245 2.26 15.64 -12.96
CA LEU A 245 3.71 15.48 -12.82
C LEU A 245 4.41 15.19 -14.15
N MET A 246 3.73 14.53 -15.09
CA MET A 246 4.28 14.21 -16.41
C MET A 246 4.17 15.38 -17.40
N PHE A 247 3.05 16.12 -17.39
CA PHE A 247 2.74 17.12 -18.43
C PHE A 247 2.66 18.57 -17.94
N GLY A 248 2.81 18.82 -16.63
CA GLY A 248 2.72 20.16 -16.04
C GLY A 248 1.31 20.76 -16.04
N ARG A 249 0.27 19.97 -16.33
CA ARG A 249 -1.15 20.38 -16.31
C ARG A 249 -2.03 19.19 -15.97
N GLU A 250 -3.23 19.44 -15.44
CA GLU A 250 -4.21 18.38 -15.26
C GLU A 250 -4.85 17.97 -16.60
N ALA A 251 -5.39 16.74 -16.65
CA ALA A 251 -6.15 16.26 -17.80
C ALA A 251 -7.49 17.02 -17.92
N ARG A 252 -7.98 17.19 -19.15
CA ARG A 252 -9.28 17.80 -19.44
C ARG A 252 -10.34 16.72 -19.62
#